data_AF-A0A7C5DLB8-F1
#
_entry.id   AF-A0A7C5DLB8-F1
#
_cell.length_a   1.000
_cell.length_b   1.000
_cell.length_c   1.000
_cell.angle_alpha   90.00
_cell.angle_beta   90.00
_cell.angle_gamma   90.00
#
_symmetry.space_group_name_H-M   'P 1'
#
loop_
_entity.id
_entity.type
_entity.pdbx_description
1 polymer ?
#
loop_
_entity_poly.entity_id
_entity_poly.type
_entity_poly.pdbx_seq_one_letter_code
_entity_poly.pdbx_strand_id
1 'polypeptide(L)'
;MTTSPLACPLREHVELSTVAYYAIGGKARWLLLPGTVAELATALARCRELAIPVIIAGRGTNMLFSDEQFPGAVISLESMNRIIRLSDTLFFCEAGVENTNVALRLKTAGRSGGEWLYRLPGSLGATVRMNGRCYGREISAVTRSVVTVGLDGAVRWRQGEEVFLGYKSTSLMQSPEIVAGALFALEKEGDPEAIGKCMQEYSDDREAKHQFDYPSCGSTFKNSYEAGRPSGQIFDDLGFRGRREGGAQVSDHHANFLFNTGGAKAVDVLRLAAAMRTAAREQAGADLDLELQCAGLFETELLDQCGIASTPEPSRPGYGWTGLLHFQDQHKAVMPRTLLEGGMLGYACRDEEFPFGIRVRVEPLMSLEEARCAPDKPFIRWTTCDESGKAFPLRPDAPAGAFVDRLWESSVSELFIGGGEGAGYLEFEVTPEGHWIALRFDAPRQRSAGHEMPSAVLWLGKALPFAGAQGFGMEFSYELLEEFVCGNALHVQCATSLGEGRYGLFPWWCDEGKPDFHQPGRFCVVSLV
;
A
#
# COMPACT_ATOMS: atom_id res chain seq x y z
N MET A 1 6.10 -20.63 -13.10
CA MET A 1 5.93 -20.12 -11.73
C MET A 1 7.22 -19.43 -11.35
N THR A 2 7.32 -18.13 -11.60
CA THR A 2 8.44 -17.31 -11.16
C THR A 2 8.32 -17.16 -9.65
N THR A 3 9.35 -17.60 -8.92
CA THR A 3 9.43 -17.47 -7.47
C THR A 3 9.47 -16.00 -7.12
N SER A 4 8.36 -15.49 -6.57
CA SER A 4 8.28 -14.14 -6.04
C SER A 4 9.42 -13.91 -5.03
N PRO A 5 10.12 -12.76 -5.07
CA PRO A 5 11.15 -12.40 -4.07
C PRO A 5 10.57 -12.26 -2.65
N LEU A 6 9.24 -12.14 -2.56
CA LEU A 6 8.45 -12.25 -1.34
C LEU A 6 7.96 -13.70 -1.27
N ALA A 7 8.28 -14.42 -0.19
CA ALA A 7 7.96 -15.84 -0.04
C ALA A 7 6.45 -16.18 0.02
N CYS A 8 5.56 -15.24 -0.31
CA CYS A 8 4.11 -15.40 -0.37
C CYS A 8 3.54 -14.92 -1.72
N PRO A 9 2.31 -15.34 -2.06
CA PRO A 9 1.56 -14.76 -3.17
C PRO A 9 1.45 -13.23 -3.05
N LEU A 10 1.59 -12.56 -4.19
CA LEU A 10 1.50 -11.11 -4.34
C LEU A 10 0.59 -10.79 -5.53
N ARG A 11 -0.23 -9.74 -5.38
CA ARG A 11 -0.97 -9.11 -6.49
C ARG A 11 -0.56 -7.66 -6.57
N GLU A 12 -0.32 -7.18 -7.77
CA GLU A 12 0.03 -5.77 -8.02
C GLU A 12 -1.22 -4.99 -8.41
N HIS A 13 -1.21 -3.67 -8.14
CA HIS A 13 -2.18 -2.73 -8.69
C HIS A 13 -3.65 -3.12 -8.37
N VAL A 14 -3.93 -3.43 -7.10
CA VAL A 14 -5.21 -3.97 -6.64
C VAL A 14 -6.17 -2.85 -6.25
N GLU A 15 -7.36 -2.85 -6.85
CA GLU A 15 -8.47 -1.99 -6.43
C GLU A 15 -9.01 -2.46 -5.06
N LEU A 16 -8.76 -1.68 -4.00
CA LEU A 16 -9.14 -2.06 -2.63
C LEU A 16 -10.65 -2.17 -2.45
N SER A 17 -11.43 -1.35 -3.17
CA SER A 17 -12.89 -1.47 -3.25
C SER A 17 -13.38 -2.85 -3.74
N THR A 18 -12.56 -3.65 -4.42
CA THR A 18 -12.95 -4.99 -4.88
C THR A 18 -12.63 -6.11 -3.89
N VAL A 19 -11.81 -5.83 -2.88
CA VAL A 19 -11.34 -6.83 -1.90
C VAL A 19 -11.75 -6.51 -0.46
N ALA A 20 -11.98 -5.23 -0.15
CA ALA A 20 -12.46 -4.80 1.15
C ALA A 20 -13.97 -5.02 1.28
N TYR A 21 -14.40 -5.50 2.45
CA TYR A 21 -15.82 -5.76 2.71
C TYR A 21 -16.72 -4.52 2.54
N TYR A 22 -16.22 -3.31 2.83
CA TYR A 22 -17.00 -2.07 2.67
C TYR A 22 -17.19 -1.67 1.18
N ALA A 23 -16.48 -2.32 0.26
CA ALA A 23 -16.47 -2.00 -1.16
C ALA A 23 -16.10 -0.52 -1.46
N ILE A 24 -15.21 0.04 -0.63
CA ILE A 24 -14.68 1.41 -0.75
C ILE A 24 -13.16 1.34 -0.63
N GLY A 25 -12.46 2.13 -1.44
CA GLY A 25 -11.02 2.26 -1.42
C GLY A 25 -10.42 2.37 -2.82
N GLY A 26 -9.37 3.17 -2.93
CA GLY A 26 -8.55 3.33 -4.12
C GLY A 26 -7.64 2.14 -4.36
N LYS A 27 -6.54 2.38 -5.09
CA LYS A 27 -5.69 1.33 -5.61
C LYS A 27 -4.44 1.14 -4.75
N ALA A 28 -4.18 -0.06 -4.27
CA ALA A 28 -2.91 -0.41 -3.63
C ALA A 28 -1.89 -0.92 -4.66
N ARG A 29 -0.62 -0.54 -4.48
CA ARG A 29 0.48 -1.05 -5.31
C ARG A 29 0.66 -2.54 -5.13
N TRP A 30 0.57 -3.05 -3.90
CA TRP A 30 0.75 -4.46 -3.58
C TRP A 30 -0.30 -4.98 -2.60
N LEU A 31 -0.81 -6.19 -2.86
CA LEU A 31 -1.55 -7.00 -1.90
C LEU A 31 -0.79 -8.31 -1.67
N LEU A 32 -0.26 -8.52 -0.47
CA LEU A 32 0.47 -9.72 -0.07
C LEU A 32 -0.45 -10.63 0.73
N LEU A 33 -0.38 -11.93 0.44
CA LEU A 33 -1.23 -12.97 1.02
C LEU A 33 -0.38 -14.06 1.70
N PRO A 34 0.32 -13.77 2.81
CA PRO A 34 1.08 -14.79 3.54
C PRO A 34 0.13 -15.91 4.00
N GLY A 35 0.53 -17.17 3.75
CA GLY A 35 -0.15 -18.37 4.23
C GLY A 35 0.46 -18.97 5.48
N THR A 36 1.59 -18.42 5.96
CA THR A 36 2.28 -18.88 7.17
C THR A 36 2.90 -17.72 7.95
N VAL A 37 3.22 -17.98 9.23
CA VAL A 37 3.95 -17.03 10.09
C VAL A 37 5.33 -16.69 9.52
N ALA A 38 6.04 -17.65 8.93
CA ALA A 38 7.34 -17.43 8.31
C ALA A 38 7.24 -16.51 7.09
N GLU A 39 6.20 -16.70 6.28
CA GLU A 39 5.92 -15.83 5.14
C GLU A 39 5.55 -14.41 5.57
N LEU A 40 4.71 -14.27 6.61
CA LEU A 40 4.37 -12.96 7.19
C LEU A 40 5.62 -12.24 7.71
N ALA A 41 6.45 -12.91 8.51
CA ALA A 41 7.70 -12.34 9.01
C ALA A 41 8.64 -11.92 7.86
N THR A 42 8.76 -12.76 6.83
CA THR A 42 9.58 -12.45 5.64
C THR A 42 9.03 -11.23 4.89
N ALA A 43 7.72 -11.14 4.69
CA ALA A 43 7.07 -10.02 4.03
C ALA A 43 7.32 -8.71 4.80
N LEU A 44 7.15 -8.73 6.12
CA LEU A 44 7.42 -7.56 6.98
C LEU A 44 8.88 -7.13 6.92
N ALA A 45 9.82 -8.09 6.98
CA ALA A 45 11.24 -7.81 6.89
C ALA A 45 11.62 -7.17 5.55
N ARG A 46 11.06 -7.67 4.44
CA ARG A 46 11.28 -7.11 3.10
C ARG A 46 10.67 -5.72 2.95
N CYS A 47 9.44 -5.52 3.42
CA CYS A 47 8.83 -4.19 3.41
C CYS A 47 9.65 -3.19 4.25
N ARG A 48 10.20 -3.63 5.38
CA ARG A 48 11.09 -2.80 6.20
C ARG A 48 12.39 -2.45 5.46
N GLU A 49 13.06 -3.44 4.88
CA GLU A 49 14.32 -3.29 4.12
C GLU A 49 14.16 -2.34 2.93
N LEU A 50 13.05 -2.44 2.22
CA LEU A 50 12.74 -1.62 1.04
C LEU A 50 12.01 -0.31 1.39
N ALA A 51 11.81 -0.01 2.68
CA ALA A 51 11.01 1.11 3.15
C ALA A 51 9.62 1.18 2.48
N ILE A 52 8.97 0.04 2.25
CA ILE A 52 7.61 0.00 1.70
C ILE A 52 6.61 0.29 2.84
N PRO A 53 5.73 1.29 2.72
CA PRO A 53 4.65 1.52 3.69
C PRO A 53 3.73 0.29 3.76
N VAL A 54 3.34 -0.12 4.96
CA VAL A 54 2.52 -1.33 5.16
C VAL A 54 1.18 -0.99 5.81
N ILE A 55 0.11 -1.58 5.30
CA ILE A 55 -1.18 -1.68 6.00
C ILE A 55 -1.44 -3.17 6.29
N ILE A 56 -1.79 -3.49 7.53
CA ILE A 56 -2.23 -4.84 7.89
C ILE A 56 -3.75 -4.89 7.86
N ALA A 57 -4.31 -5.82 7.09
CA ALA A 57 -5.74 -5.96 6.92
C ALA A 57 -6.21 -7.40 7.21
N GLY A 58 -7.38 -7.51 7.82
CA GLY A 58 -8.20 -8.71 7.70
C GLY A 58 -9.02 -8.64 6.41
N ARG A 59 -10.29 -9.04 6.48
CA ARG A 59 -11.25 -8.90 5.36
C ARG A 59 -11.77 -7.47 5.14
N GLY A 60 -11.18 -6.46 5.78
CA GLY A 60 -11.63 -5.08 5.71
C GLY A 60 -13.03 -4.80 6.29
N THR A 61 -13.53 -5.65 7.20
CA THR A 61 -14.88 -5.51 7.79
C THR A 61 -15.01 -4.42 8.85
N ASN A 62 -13.88 -3.82 9.26
CA ASN A 62 -13.83 -2.62 10.10
C ASN A 62 -12.81 -1.60 9.56
N MET A 63 -12.54 -1.61 8.24
CA MET A 63 -11.55 -0.74 7.61
C MET A 63 -12.16 0.08 6.47
N LEU A 64 -11.88 1.38 6.47
CA LEU A 64 -12.17 2.30 5.38
C LEU A 64 -10.85 2.69 4.72
N PHE A 65 -10.58 2.12 3.55
CA PHE A 65 -9.43 2.50 2.75
C PHE A 65 -9.69 3.84 2.07
N SER A 66 -8.67 4.69 2.01
CA SER A 66 -8.72 5.96 1.27
C SER A 66 -9.05 5.74 -0.20
N ASP A 67 -9.71 6.73 -0.82
CA ASP A 67 -9.95 6.79 -2.26
C ASP A 67 -8.65 7.02 -3.07
N GLU A 68 -7.60 7.50 -2.41
CA GLU A 68 -6.29 7.78 -3.02
C GLU A 68 -5.51 6.49 -3.33
N GLN A 69 -4.55 6.57 -4.24
CA GLN A 69 -3.64 5.46 -4.50
C GLN A 69 -2.72 5.24 -3.30
N PHE A 70 -2.56 3.99 -2.89
CA PHE A 70 -1.61 3.59 -1.87
C PHE A 70 -0.36 3.00 -2.53
N PRO A 71 0.80 3.68 -2.48
CA PRO A 71 2.02 3.22 -3.12
C PRO A 71 2.69 2.04 -2.38
N GLY A 72 2.13 1.64 -1.23
CA GLY A 72 2.67 0.60 -0.37
C GLY A 72 1.99 -0.77 -0.50
N ALA A 73 2.23 -1.58 0.51
CA ALA A 73 1.80 -2.97 0.61
C ALA A 73 0.65 -3.15 1.61
N VAL A 74 -0.47 -3.69 1.16
CA VAL A 74 -1.50 -4.24 2.03
C VAL A 74 -1.19 -5.71 2.27
N ILE A 75 -1.01 -6.11 3.53
CA ILE A 75 -0.82 -7.51 3.90
C ILE A 75 -2.14 -8.03 4.46
N SER A 76 -2.77 -8.97 3.74
CA SER A 76 -3.98 -9.67 4.20
C SER A 76 -3.64 -11.05 4.75
N LEU A 77 -4.12 -11.35 5.95
CA LEU A 77 -3.88 -12.64 6.59
C LEU A 77 -4.90 -13.72 6.18
N GLU A 78 -5.76 -13.47 5.18
CA GLU A 78 -6.84 -14.39 4.76
C GLU A 78 -6.37 -15.80 4.36
N SER A 79 -5.10 -15.94 3.95
CA SER A 79 -4.49 -17.24 3.62
C SER A 79 -4.00 -18.01 4.84
N MET A 80 -3.90 -17.37 6.02
CA MET A 80 -3.65 -18.02 7.31
C MET A 80 -4.97 -18.41 7.96
N ASN A 81 -5.65 -19.44 7.43
CA ASN A 81 -7.03 -19.79 7.77
C ASN A 81 -7.23 -21.21 8.33
N ARG A 82 -6.20 -21.81 8.92
CA ARG A 82 -6.29 -23.15 9.51
C ARG A 82 -6.95 -23.11 10.90
N ILE A 83 -7.76 -24.13 11.18
CA ILE A 83 -8.27 -24.45 12.51
C ILE A 83 -7.78 -25.84 12.90
N ILE A 84 -6.94 -25.91 13.93
CA ILE A 84 -6.31 -27.13 14.42
C ILE A 84 -6.90 -27.47 15.79
N ARG A 85 -7.54 -28.63 15.90
CA ARG A 85 -8.03 -29.16 17.19
C ARG A 85 -6.86 -29.86 17.88
N LEU A 86 -6.40 -29.31 19.00
CA LEU A 86 -5.25 -29.84 19.77
C LEU A 86 -5.70 -30.84 20.84
N SER A 87 -6.90 -30.67 21.38
CA SER A 87 -7.53 -31.60 22.32
C SER A 87 -9.06 -31.50 22.20
N ASP A 88 -9.78 -32.14 23.11
CA ASP A 88 -11.23 -32.02 23.12
C ASP A 88 -11.73 -30.59 23.34
N THR A 89 -11.03 -29.80 24.15
CA THR A 89 -11.39 -28.44 24.55
C THR A 89 -10.49 -27.35 23.96
N LEU A 90 -9.37 -27.71 23.32
CA LEU A 90 -8.39 -26.76 22.80
C LEU A 90 -8.36 -26.69 21.27
N PHE A 91 -8.49 -25.48 20.75
CA PHE A 91 -8.50 -25.18 19.30
C PHE A 91 -7.53 -24.05 18.99
N PHE A 92 -6.53 -24.30 18.16
CA PHE A 92 -5.70 -23.24 17.59
C PHE A 92 -6.33 -22.77 16.28
N CYS A 93 -6.58 -21.48 16.17
CA CYS A 93 -7.16 -20.86 14.99
C CYS A 93 -6.20 -19.78 14.49
N GLU A 94 -5.81 -19.85 13.22
CA GLU A 94 -5.00 -18.81 12.59
C GLU A 94 -5.81 -17.50 12.41
N ALA A 95 -5.12 -16.37 12.31
CA ALA A 95 -5.74 -15.03 12.33
C ALA A 95 -6.65 -14.73 11.14
N GLY A 96 -6.46 -15.40 10.00
CA GLY A 96 -7.26 -15.26 8.79
C GLY A 96 -8.57 -16.05 8.81
N VAL A 97 -8.77 -16.95 9.78
CA VAL A 97 -10.00 -17.73 9.88
C VAL A 97 -11.21 -16.80 10.05
N GLU A 98 -12.23 -16.96 9.22
CA GLU A 98 -13.49 -16.23 9.41
C GLU A 98 -14.19 -16.65 10.72
N ASN A 99 -14.76 -15.67 11.44
CA ASN A 99 -15.49 -15.94 12.69
C ASN A 99 -16.59 -17.00 12.53
N THR A 100 -17.31 -16.97 11.40
CA THR A 100 -18.32 -17.97 11.04
C THR A 100 -17.74 -19.38 10.98
N ASN A 101 -16.54 -19.55 10.42
CA ASN A 101 -15.88 -20.86 10.31
C ASN A 101 -15.43 -21.37 11.69
N VAL A 102 -15.02 -20.47 12.60
CA VAL A 102 -14.77 -20.84 13.99
C VAL A 102 -16.05 -21.38 14.64
N ALA A 103 -17.17 -20.65 14.56
CA ALA A 103 -18.44 -21.07 15.14
C ALA A 103 -18.91 -22.44 14.61
N LEU A 104 -18.85 -22.65 13.28
CA LEU A 104 -19.22 -23.92 12.66
C LEU A 104 -18.32 -25.08 13.09
N ARG A 105 -17.02 -24.83 13.25
CA ARG A 105 -16.07 -25.85 13.71
C ARG A 105 -16.35 -26.25 15.15
N LEU A 106 -16.67 -25.29 16.01
CA LEU A 106 -17.02 -25.53 17.41
C LEU A 106 -18.34 -26.30 17.57
N LYS A 107 -19.37 -25.93 16.80
CA LYS A 107 -20.64 -26.67 16.71
C LYS A 107 -20.40 -28.14 16.34
N THR A 108 -19.62 -28.38 15.29
CA THR A 108 -19.29 -29.75 14.83
C THR A 108 -18.57 -30.55 15.91
N ALA A 109 -17.78 -29.89 16.75
CA ALA A 109 -17.07 -30.51 17.85
C ALA A 109 -17.88 -30.62 19.16
N GLY A 110 -19.15 -30.18 19.17
CA GLY A 110 -20.00 -30.20 20.37
C GLY A 110 -19.50 -29.26 21.48
N ARG A 111 -18.87 -28.13 21.12
CA ARG A 111 -18.32 -27.15 22.07
C ARG A 111 -19.11 -25.84 22.01
N SER A 112 -19.70 -25.46 23.15
CA SER A 112 -20.51 -24.24 23.32
C SER A 112 -19.63 -23.08 23.79
N GLY A 113 -20.05 -21.83 23.53
CA GLY A 113 -19.35 -20.59 23.91
C GLY A 113 -18.94 -19.71 22.72
N GLY A 114 -18.92 -20.27 21.51
CA GLY A 114 -18.55 -19.57 20.27
C GLY A 114 -19.73 -19.26 19.33
N GLU A 115 -20.97 -19.50 19.74
CA GLU A 115 -22.17 -19.37 18.89
C GLU A 115 -22.32 -17.97 18.30
N TRP A 116 -21.98 -16.95 19.10
CA TRP A 116 -22.09 -15.52 18.75
C TRP A 116 -21.12 -15.07 17.65
N LEU A 117 -20.10 -15.88 17.33
CA LEU A 117 -19.18 -15.65 16.21
C LEU A 117 -19.83 -15.98 14.85
N TYR A 118 -20.93 -16.74 14.85
CA TYR A 118 -21.65 -17.05 13.63
C TYR A 118 -22.20 -15.77 12.98
N ARG A 119 -21.82 -15.55 11.71
CA ARG A 119 -22.14 -14.34 10.94
C ARG A 119 -21.65 -13.03 11.58
N LEU A 120 -20.65 -13.08 12.45
CA LEU A 120 -19.87 -11.88 12.80
C LEU A 120 -18.89 -11.59 11.66
N PRO A 121 -19.04 -10.48 10.90
CA PRO A 121 -18.15 -10.21 9.77
C PRO A 121 -16.71 -10.02 10.23
N GLY A 122 -15.77 -10.67 9.54
CA GLY A 122 -14.34 -10.45 9.72
C GLY A 122 -13.58 -11.72 10.03
N SER A 123 -12.28 -11.54 10.17
CA SER A 123 -11.35 -12.61 10.54
C SER A 123 -11.04 -12.58 12.02
N LEU A 124 -10.68 -13.75 12.55
CA LEU A 124 -10.42 -13.97 13.96
C LEU A 124 -9.34 -13.03 14.50
N GLY A 125 -8.28 -12.79 13.75
CA GLY A 125 -7.18 -11.92 14.18
C GLY A 125 -7.64 -10.49 14.49
N ALA A 126 -8.53 -9.94 13.64
CA ALA A 126 -9.13 -8.63 13.88
C ALA A 126 -10.07 -8.66 15.09
N THR A 127 -10.88 -9.73 15.23
CA THR A 127 -11.76 -9.91 16.38
C THR A 127 -10.96 -10.01 17.69
N VAL A 128 -9.83 -10.73 17.71
CA VAL A 128 -8.91 -10.77 18.85
C VAL A 128 -8.29 -9.40 19.13
N ARG A 129 -7.75 -8.72 18.10
CA ARG A 129 -7.13 -7.39 18.25
C ARG A 129 -8.08 -6.38 18.89
N MET A 130 -9.36 -6.41 18.53
CA MET A 130 -10.37 -5.46 19.00
C MET A 130 -11.10 -5.90 20.27
N ASN A 131 -10.74 -7.06 20.86
CA ASN A 131 -11.56 -7.76 21.86
C ASN A 131 -13.04 -7.80 21.44
N GLY A 132 -13.33 -8.34 20.26
CA GLY A 132 -14.64 -8.29 19.62
C GLY A 132 -15.74 -8.91 20.48
N ARG A 133 -16.93 -8.31 20.40
CA ARG A 133 -18.06 -8.60 21.30
C ARG A 133 -19.38 -8.54 20.56
N CYS A 134 -20.30 -9.44 20.88
CA CYS A 134 -21.68 -9.38 20.44
C CYS A 134 -22.56 -10.25 21.35
N TYR A 135 -23.86 -9.97 21.44
CA TYR A 135 -24.82 -10.79 22.20
C TYR A 135 -24.42 -11.05 23.67
N GLY A 136 -23.79 -10.07 24.32
CA GLY A 136 -23.31 -10.19 25.70
C GLY A 136 -22.10 -11.12 25.88
N ARG A 137 -21.47 -11.56 24.78
CA ARG A 137 -20.27 -12.38 24.75
C ARG A 137 -19.08 -11.58 24.19
N GLU A 138 -17.89 -12.08 24.44
CA GLU A 138 -16.63 -11.47 24.00
C GLU A 138 -15.57 -12.54 23.72
N ILE A 139 -14.62 -12.21 22.84
CA ILE A 139 -13.59 -13.15 22.38
C ILE A 139 -12.61 -13.55 23.49
N SER A 140 -12.35 -12.65 24.44
CA SER A 140 -11.54 -12.90 25.63
C SER A 140 -12.06 -14.08 26.46
N ALA A 141 -13.37 -14.27 26.54
CA ALA A 141 -13.99 -15.33 27.35
C ALA A 141 -13.67 -16.76 26.85
N VAL A 142 -13.22 -16.89 25.61
CA VAL A 142 -12.90 -18.19 24.99
C VAL A 142 -11.44 -18.30 24.58
N THR A 143 -10.66 -17.22 24.67
CA THR A 143 -9.26 -17.16 24.23
C THR A 143 -8.31 -17.36 25.41
N ARG A 144 -7.54 -18.45 25.39
CA ARG A 144 -6.51 -18.74 26.39
C ARG A 144 -5.22 -17.98 26.12
N SER A 145 -4.77 -17.94 24.88
CA SER A 145 -3.54 -17.26 24.50
C SER A 145 -3.56 -16.80 23.05
N VAL A 146 -2.78 -15.78 22.73
CA VAL A 146 -2.67 -15.19 21.40
C VAL A 146 -1.25 -15.35 20.88
N VAL A 147 -1.10 -15.76 19.62
CA VAL A 147 0.18 -15.77 18.92
C VAL A 147 0.29 -14.50 18.12
N THR A 148 1.35 -13.73 18.37
CA THR A 148 1.64 -12.49 17.65
C THR A 148 2.97 -12.57 16.92
N VAL A 149 3.12 -11.76 15.87
CA VAL A 149 4.38 -11.52 15.15
C VAL A 149 4.73 -10.05 15.35
N GLY A 150 5.92 -9.79 15.88
CA GLY A 150 6.45 -8.43 15.97
C GLY A 150 7.07 -7.96 14.65
N LEU A 151 7.38 -6.67 14.57
CA LEU A 151 8.03 -6.08 13.39
C LEU A 151 9.47 -6.57 13.19
N ASP A 152 10.06 -7.13 14.24
CA ASP A 152 11.33 -7.85 14.22
C ASP A 152 11.21 -9.26 13.62
N GLY A 153 10.01 -9.68 13.25
CA GLY A 153 9.69 -11.03 12.78
C GLY A 153 9.58 -12.06 13.91
N ALA A 154 9.77 -11.66 15.18
CA ALA A 154 9.74 -12.60 16.29
C ALA A 154 8.30 -13.00 16.64
N VAL A 155 8.10 -14.31 16.79
CA VAL A 155 6.83 -14.91 17.18
C VAL A 155 6.74 -14.93 18.71
N ARG A 156 5.63 -14.42 19.24
CA ARG A 156 5.39 -14.31 20.69
C ARG A 156 4.09 -15.00 21.05
N TRP A 157 4.10 -15.69 22.19
CA TRP A 157 2.90 -16.20 22.83
C TRP A 157 2.54 -15.25 23.97
N ARG A 158 1.35 -14.64 23.87
CA ARG A 158 0.78 -13.75 24.88
C ARG A 158 -0.34 -14.48 25.61
N GLN A 159 -0.35 -14.48 26.93
CA GLN A 159 -1.50 -15.01 27.69
C GLN A 159 -2.71 -14.10 27.51
N GLY A 160 -3.92 -14.66 27.64
CA GLY A 160 -5.16 -13.89 27.50
C GLY A 160 -5.20 -12.67 28.42
N GLU A 161 -4.75 -12.82 29.66
CA GLU A 161 -4.74 -11.75 30.67
C GLU A 161 -3.75 -10.62 30.34
N GLU A 162 -2.73 -10.88 29.53
CA GLU A 162 -1.78 -9.86 29.04
C GLU A 162 -2.34 -9.08 27.84
N VAL A 163 -3.31 -9.67 27.14
CA VAL A 163 -3.90 -9.12 25.91
C VAL A 163 -5.17 -8.35 26.20
N PHE A 164 -6.11 -8.93 26.94
CA PHE A 164 -7.46 -8.38 27.09
C PHE A 164 -7.57 -7.49 28.33
N LEU A 165 -7.67 -6.17 28.11
CA LEU A 165 -7.62 -5.16 29.18
C LEU A 165 -9.00 -4.63 29.59
N GLY A 166 -10.06 -4.99 28.87
CA GLY A 166 -11.43 -4.57 29.18
C GLY A 166 -12.33 -4.40 27.95
N TYR A 167 -13.34 -3.52 28.05
CA TYR A 167 -14.32 -3.29 26.99
C TYR A 167 -13.68 -2.75 25.71
N LYS A 168 -13.72 -3.56 24.63
CA LYS A 168 -13.12 -3.25 23.32
C LYS A 168 -11.70 -2.69 23.44
N SER A 169 -10.93 -3.26 24.38
CA SER A 169 -9.59 -2.79 24.72
C SER A 169 -8.65 -3.97 24.84
N THR A 170 -7.56 -3.91 24.08
CA THR A 170 -6.44 -4.85 24.18
C THR A 170 -5.12 -4.11 24.23
N SER A 171 -4.09 -4.74 24.80
CA SER A 171 -2.71 -4.25 24.69
C SER A 171 -2.20 -4.22 23.24
N LEU A 172 -2.88 -4.95 22.34
CA LEU A 172 -2.50 -5.04 20.93
C LEU A 172 -2.99 -3.87 20.08
N MET A 173 -4.05 -3.15 20.48
CA MET A 173 -4.59 -2.04 19.68
C MET A 173 -3.57 -0.91 19.48
N GLN A 174 -2.73 -0.66 20.49
CA GLN A 174 -1.64 0.33 20.45
C GLN A 174 -0.27 -0.30 20.16
N SER A 175 -0.25 -1.61 19.89
CA SER A 175 0.98 -2.34 19.58
C SER A 175 1.12 -2.51 18.05
N PRO A 176 2.36 -2.43 17.52
CA PRO A 176 2.63 -2.81 16.14
C PRO A 176 2.63 -4.33 15.93
N GLU A 177 2.48 -5.14 17.00
CA GLU A 177 2.36 -6.59 16.88
C GLU A 177 1.12 -7.00 16.09
N ILE A 178 1.30 -7.99 15.23
CA ILE A 178 0.26 -8.55 14.36
C ILE A 178 -0.24 -9.86 14.97
N VAL A 179 -1.56 -9.98 15.14
CA VAL A 179 -2.16 -11.26 15.57
C VAL A 179 -2.02 -12.26 14.44
N ALA A 180 -1.34 -13.37 14.70
CA ALA A 180 -1.14 -14.47 13.74
C ALA A 180 -2.06 -15.67 14.02
N GLY A 181 -2.54 -15.81 15.27
CA GLY A 181 -3.53 -16.81 15.64
C GLY A 181 -3.89 -16.73 17.13
N ALA A 182 -4.86 -17.53 17.55
CA ALA A 182 -5.30 -17.63 18.93
C ALA A 182 -5.59 -19.08 19.32
N LEU A 183 -5.28 -19.41 20.57
CA LEU A 183 -5.63 -20.68 21.20
C LEU A 183 -6.90 -20.49 22.01
N PHE A 184 -7.96 -21.18 21.63
CA PHE A 184 -9.23 -21.19 22.35
C PHE A 184 -9.29 -22.34 23.34
N ALA A 185 -9.91 -22.09 24.49
CA ALA A 185 -10.20 -23.09 25.52
C ALA A 185 -11.71 -23.09 25.80
N LEU A 186 -12.39 -24.13 25.34
CA LEU A 186 -13.85 -24.27 25.44
C LEU A 186 -14.20 -25.53 26.21
N GLU A 187 -14.34 -25.37 27.51
CA GLU A 187 -14.63 -26.46 28.45
C GLU A 187 -16.11 -26.92 28.36
N LYS A 188 -17.01 -26.03 27.93
CA LYS A 188 -18.44 -26.32 27.93
C LYS A 188 -18.84 -27.20 26.73
N GLU A 189 -19.27 -28.41 27.02
CA GLU A 189 -19.94 -29.28 26.05
C GLU A 189 -21.35 -28.81 25.75
N GLY A 190 -21.81 -29.10 24.54
CA GLY A 190 -23.18 -28.83 24.11
C GLY A 190 -23.59 -29.75 22.98
N ASP A 191 -24.90 -30.04 22.94
CA ASP A 191 -25.51 -30.72 21.82
C ASP A 191 -25.38 -29.87 20.53
N PRO A 192 -24.78 -30.40 19.44
CA PRO A 192 -24.63 -29.67 18.19
C PRO A 192 -25.92 -29.11 17.60
N GLU A 193 -27.07 -29.75 17.84
CA GLU A 193 -28.37 -29.24 17.38
C GLU A 193 -28.78 -27.98 18.16
N ALA A 194 -28.71 -28.02 19.50
CA ALA A 194 -28.95 -26.86 20.34
C ALA A 194 -27.99 -25.68 20.05
N ILE A 195 -26.69 -25.96 19.86
CA ILE A 195 -25.70 -24.95 19.45
C ILE A 195 -26.10 -24.34 18.09
N GLY A 196 -26.48 -25.20 17.14
CA GLY A 196 -26.95 -24.76 15.83
C GLY A 196 -28.18 -23.86 15.88
N LYS A 197 -29.14 -24.17 16.75
CA LYS A 197 -30.31 -23.33 16.97
C LYS A 197 -29.95 -21.95 17.53
N CYS A 198 -29.06 -21.89 18.53
CA CYS A 198 -28.57 -20.63 19.07
C CYS A 198 -27.84 -19.78 18.01
N MET A 199 -27.02 -20.41 17.15
CA MET A 199 -26.40 -19.72 16.02
C MET A 199 -27.45 -19.15 15.04
N GLN A 200 -28.51 -19.90 14.76
CA GLN A 200 -29.59 -19.43 13.89
C GLN A 200 -30.34 -18.24 14.50
N GLU A 201 -30.63 -18.27 15.80
CA GLU A 201 -31.27 -17.14 16.51
C GLU A 201 -30.44 -15.84 16.36
N TYR A 202 -29.11 -15.92 16.42
CA TYR A 202 -28.25 -14.76 16.15
C TYR A 202 -28.27 -14.33 14.69
N SER A 203 -28.28 -15.29 13.75
CA SER A 203 -28.40 -14.99 12.33
C SER A 203 -29.69 -14.22 12.02
N ASP A 204 -30.82 -14.73 12.51
CA ASP A 204 -32.15 -14.14 12.29
C ASP A 204 -32.24 -12.74 12.89
N ASP A 205 -31.67 -12.52 14.08
CA ASP A 205 -31.61 -11.19 14.70
C ASP A 205 -30.77 -10.18 13.88
N ARG A 206 -29.65 -10.60 13.28
CA ARG A 206 -28.85 -9.72 12.40
C ARG A 206 -29.59 -9.35 11.12
N GLU A 207 -30.30 -10.31 10.53
CA GLU A 207 -31.13 -10.09 9.34
C GLU A 207 -32.31 -9.16 9.65
N ALA A 208 -33.01 -9.38 10.75
CA ALA A 208 -34.09 -8.51 11.21
C ALA A 208 -33.63 -7.08 11.53
N LYS A 209 -32.34 -6.90 11.84
CA LYS A 209 -31.68 -5.60 12.05
C LYS A 209 -31.06 -5.01 10.78
N HIS A 210 -31.23 -5.65 9.61
CA HIS A 210 -30.76 -5.14 8.32
C HIS A 210 -29.25 -4.89 8.27
N GLN A 211 -28.45 -5.66 9.02
CA GLN A 211 -26.99 -5.45 9.11
C GLN A 211 -26.24 -5.77 7.83
N PHE A 212 -26.88 -6.47 6.88
CA PHE A 212 -26.26 -7.02 5.68
C PHE A 212 -26.87 -6.49 4.38
N ASP A 213 -27.78 -5.52 4.45
CA ASP A 213 -28.50 -4.99 3.29
C ASP A 213 -27.55 -4.31 2.29
N TYR A 214 -26.48 -3.70 2.81
CA TYR A 214 -25.45 -3.01 2.03
C TYR A 214 -24.05 -3.25 2.63
N PRO A 215 -22.98 -3.13 1.83
CA PRO A 215 -21.61 -3.12 2.35
C PRO A 215 -21.42 -2.04 3.43
N SER A 216 -20.82 -2.43 4.56
CA SER A 216 -20.62 -1.57 5.73
C SER A 216 -19.48 -2.05 6.62
N CYS A 217 -18.96 -1.18 7.50
CA CYS A 217 -18.01 -1.57 8.55
C CYS A 217 -18.65 -1.85 9.92
N GLY A 218 -19.95 -2.16 9.94
CA GLY A 218 -20.68 -2.32 11.19
C GLY A 218 -20.96 -0.97 11.88
N SER A 219 -20.95 -0.98 13.22
CA SER A 219 -21.10 0.24 14.02
C SER A 219 -19.95 1.21 13.74
N THR A 220 -20.31 2.44 13.37
CA THR A 220 -19.36 3.51 13.00
C THR A 220 -18.72 4.11 14.24
N PHE A 221 -19.49 4.28 15.32
CA PHE A 221 -19.06 4.84 16.60
C PHE A 221 -19.13 3.81 17.72
N LYS A 222 -18.17 3.89 18.65
CA LYS A 222 -18.24 3.17 19.92
C LYS A 222 -19.40 3.74 20.77
N ASN A 223 -19.93 2.92 21.66
CA ASN A 223 -20.80 3.41 22.72
C ASN A 223 -19.97 4.14 23.79
N SER A 224 -20.44 5.29 24.25
CA SER A 224 -19.89 5.99 25.42
C SER A 224 -20.72 5.65 26.65
N TYR A 225 -20.07 5.19 27.72
CA TYR A 225 -20.74 4.94 29.00
C TYR A 225 -21.20 6.25 29.67
N GLU A 226 -20.45 7.33 29.48
CA GLU A 226 -20.78 8.65 30.03
C GLU A 226 -22.04 9.22 29.39
N ALA A 227 -22.27 8.93 28.10
CA ALA A 227 -23.49 9.35 27.41
C ALA A 227 -24.75 8.65 27.94
N GLY A 228 -24.63 7.55 28.70
CA GLY A 228 -25.74 6.85 29.35
C GLY A 228 -26.74 6.16 28.42
N ARG A 229 -26.55 6.24 27.10
CA ARG A 229 -27.38 5.59 26.06
C ARG A 229 -26.53 5.16 24.87
N PRO A 230 -26.95 4.14 24.09
CA PRO A 230 -26.19 3.67 22.92
C PRO A 230 -26.06 4.73 21.82
N SER A 231 -24.93 4.74 21.11
CA SER A 231 -24.66 5.73 20.05
C SER A 231 -25.68 5.70 18.92
N GLY A 232 -26.20 4.51 18.57
CA GLY A 232 -27.28 4.39 17.58
C GLY A 232 -28.55 5.14 17.99
N GLN A 233 -28.92 5.08 19.27
CA GLN A 233 -30.08 5.81 19.77
C GLN A 233 -29.83 7.32 19.76
N ILE A 234 -28.61 7.77 20.07
CA ILE A 234 -28.25 9.19 19.98
C ILE A 234 -28.47 9.70 18.56
N PHE A 235 -27.96 9.00 17.55
CA PHE A 235 -28.11 9.41 16.15
C PHE A 235 -29.54 9.27 15.62
N ASP A 236 -30.31 8.31 16.12
CA ASP A 236 -31.75 8.20 15.85
C ASP A 236 -32.49 9.44 16.36
N ASP A 237 -32.27 9.82 17.62
CA ASP A 237 -32.89 10.99 18.26
C ASP A 237 -32.51 12.31 17.56
N LEU A 238 -31.29 12.37 17.01
CA LEU A 238 -30.79 13.51 16.21
C LEU A 238 -31.27 13.50 14.75
N GLY A 239 -32.07 12.51 14.33
CA GLY A 239 -32.64 12.43 12.99
C GLY A 239 -31.61 12.20 11.89
N PHE A 240 -30.63 11.31 12.13
CA PHE A 240 -29.63 10.95 11.12
C PHE A 240 -30.04 9.80 10.19
N ARG A 241 -31.06 9.00 10.53
CA ARG A 241 -31.55 7.90 9.67
C ARG A 241 -31.81 8.39 8.25
N GLY A 242 -31.32 7.63 7.28
CA GLY A 242 -31.49 7.91 5.85
C GLY A 242 -30.67 9.08 5.32
N ARG A 243 -29.94 9.85 6.15
CA ARG A 243 -29.08 10.94 5.66
C ARG A 243 -27.99 10.42 4.75
N ARG A 244 -27.67 11.20 3.72
CA ARG A 244 -26.75 10.84 2.64
C ARG A 244 -25.64 11.87 2.49
N GLU A 245 -24.49 11.38 2.10
CA GLU A 245 -23.36 12.14 1.59
C GLU A 245 -22.79 11.30 0.43
N GLY A 246 -22.77 11.85 -0.79
CA GLY A 246 -22.37 11.07 -1.98
C GLY A 246 -23.10 9.71 -2.07
N GLY A 247 -22.32 8.62 -2.15
CA GLY A 247 -22.86 7.25 -2.14
C GLY A 247 -23.07 6.63 -0.75
N ALA A 248 -22.59 7.30 0.31
CA ALA A 248 -22.73 6.86 1.69
C ALA A 248 -24.09 7.26 2.27
N GLN A 249 -24.69 6.37 3.07
CA GLN A 249 -25.98 6.61 3.71
C GLN A 249 -26.00 6.09 5.15
N VAL A 250 -26.59 6.83 6.08
CA VAL A 250 -26.96 6.32 7.39
C VAL A 250 -28.13 5.35 7.25
N SER A 251 -28.00 4.13 7.77
CA SER A 251 -29.05 3.11 7.74
C SER A 251 -30.41 3.65 8.23
N ASP A 252 -31.48 3.31 7.51
CA ASP A 252 -32.86 3.62 7.91
C ASP A 252 -33.32 2.83 9.16
N HIS A 253 -32.61 1.74 9.48
CA HIS A 253 -32.94 0.83 10.58
C HIS A 253 -32.08 1.06 11.82
N HIS A 254 -30.82 1.47 11.65
CA HIS A 254 -29.89 1.66 12.76
C HIS A 254 -28.91 2.81 12.48
N ALA A 255 -29.11 3.99 13.08
CA ALA A 255 -28.32 5.18 12.75
C ALA A 255 -26.84 5.18 13.22
N ASN A 256 -26.28 4.03 13.62
CA ASN A 256 -24.84 3.87 13.83
C ASN A 256 -24.17 3.09 12.68
N PHE A 257 -24.93 2.67 11.68
CA PHE A 257 -24.40 1.99 10.49
C PHE A 257 -24.37 2.97 9.33
N LEU A 258 -23.19 3.10 8.73
CA LEU A 258 -23.00 3.79 7.46
C LEU A 258 -22.89 2.74 6.36
N PHE A 259 -23.75 2.87 5.36
CA PHE A 259 -23.86 1.97 4.23
C PHE A 259 -23.26 2.57 2.97
N ASN A 260 -22.55 1.75 2.22
CA ASN A 260 -22.26 2.02 0.82
C ASN A 260 -23.47 1.59 -0.01
N THR A 261 -24.32 2.54 -0.40
CA THR A 261 -25.52 2.23 -1.19
C THR A 261 -25.26 2.15 -2.70
N GLY A 262 -23.98 2.16 -3.08
CA GLY A 262 -23.50 2.14 -4.45
C GLY A 262 -22.59 3.34 -4.73
N GLY A 263 -21.33 3.06 -5.08
CA GLY A 263 -20.36 4.08 -5.51
C GLY A 263 -19.92 5.05 -4.41
N ALA A 264 -20.12 4.72 -3.13
CA ALA A 264 -19.64 5.55 -2.02
C ALA A 264 -18.12 5.67 -2.05
N LYS A 265 -17.63 6.88 -1.73
CA LYS A 265 -16.22 7.15 -1.52
C LYS A 265 -15.88 7.17 -0.03
N ALA A 266 -14.61 7.01 0.30
CA ALA A 266 -14.12 7.10 1.66
C ALA A 266 -14.36 8.49 2.25
N VAL A 267 -14.16 9.53 1.44
CA VAL A 267 -14.47 10.91 1.83
C VAL A 267 -15.95 11.12 2.16
N ASP A 268 -16.87 10.44 1.46
CA ASP A 268 -18.31 10.54 1.72
C ASP A 268 -18.65 10.00 3.12
N VAL A 269 -18.11 8.82 3.45
CA VAL A 269 -18.29 8.17 4.75
C VAL A 269 -17.72 9.05 5.87
N LEU A 270 -16.53 9.62 5.67
CA LEU A 270 -15.90 10.46 6.68
C LEU A 270 -16.61 11.80 6.90
N ARG A 271 -17.10 12.45 5.84
CA ARG A 271 -17.90 13.69 5.98
C ARG A 271 -19.19 13.43 6.74
N LEU A 272 -19.87 12.32 6.44
CA LEU A 272 -21.07 11.93 7.15
C LEU A 272 -20.77 11.60 8.63
N ALA A 273 -19.68 10.89 8.90
CA ALA A 273 -19.22 10.61 10.27
C ALA A 273 -18.81 11.90 11.02
N ALA A 274 -18.12 12.84 10.39
CA ALA A 274 -17.76 14.12 10.98
C ALA A 274 -19.00 14.93 11.38
N ALA A 275 -20.01 14.99 10.51
CA ALA A 275 -21.28 15.65 10.79
C ALA A 275 -22.03 14.98 11.95
N MET A 276 -22.06 13.65 11.98
CA MET A 276 -22.63 12.87 13.08
C MET A 276 -21.92 13.16 14.40
N ARG A 277 -20.59 13.06 14.43
CA ARG A 277 -19.78 13.30 15.63
C ARG A 277 -19.97 14.72 16.18
N THR A 278 -20.00 15.71 15.29
CA THR A 278 -20.25 17.12 15.65
C THR A 278 -21.63 17.29 16.28
N ALA A 279 -22.67 16.73 15.65
CA ALA A 279 -24.03 16.82 16.18
C ALA A 279 -24.20 16.08 17.52
N ALA A 280 -23.59 14.90 17.70
CA ALA A 280 -23.60 14.19 18.98
C ALA A 280 -22.97 15.04 20.10
N ARG A 281 -21.85 15.69 19.83
CA ARG A 281 -21.19 16.57 20.79
C ARG A 281 -22.03 17.79 21.12
N GLU A 282 -22.51 18.51 20.11
CA GLU A 282 -23.14 19.83 20.28
C GLU A 282 -24.59 19.74 20.76
N GLN A 283 -25.34 18.74 20.32
CA GLN A 283 -26.79 18.64 20.57
C GLN A 283 -27.13 17.60 21.63
N ALA A 284 -26.29 16.57 21.80
CA ALA A 284 -26.50 15.50 22.78
C ALA A 284 -25.47 15.47 23.92
N GLY A 285 -24.46 16.36 23.89
CA GLY A 285 -23.40 16.39 24.90
C GLY A 285 -22.56 15.12 24.95
N ALA A 286 -22.57 14.32 23.88
CA ALA A 286 -21.92 13.02 23.82
C ALA A 286 -20.65 13.10 22.96
N ASP A 287 -19.48 12.93 23.58
CA ASP A 287 -18.23 12.73 22.85
C ASP A 287 -18.10 11.25 22.47
N LEU A 288 -18.04 10.99 21.16
CA LEU A 288 -18.07 9.65 20.59
C LEU A 288 -16.83 9.42 19.74
N ASP A 289 -16.13 8.33 20.04
CA ASP A 289 -15.01 7.84 19.24
C ASP A 289 -15.49 7.03 18.05
N LEU A 290 -14.82 7.21 16.91
CA LEU A 290 -14.95 6.28 15.79
C LEU A 290 -14.45 4.89 16.20
N GLU A 291 -15.19 3.88 15.76
CA GLU A 291 -14.80 2.47 15.85
C GLU A 291 -14.16 1.98 14.56
N LEU A 292 -14.67 2.48 13.44
CA LEU A 292 -14.10 2.37 12.10
C LEU A 292 -12.60 2.71 12.10
N GLN A 293 -11.78 1.88 11.46
CA GLN A 293 -10.36 2.16 11.24
C GLN A 293 -10.13 2.70 9.82
N CYS A 294 -9.56 3.89 9.70
CA CYS A 294 -9.19 4.43 8.39
C CYS A 294 -7.76 3.99 8.02
N ALA A 295 -7.51 3.80 6.73
CA ALA A 295 -6.18 3.44 6.24
C ALA A 295 -5.88 4.10 4.89
N GLY A 296 -4.72 4.76 4.77
CA GLY A 296 -4.30 5.49 3.58
C GLY A 296 -4.21 7.01 3.80
N LEU A 297 -4.19 7.76 2.69
CA LEU A 297 -3.98 9.21 2.67
C LEU A 297 -5.32 9.95 2.63
N PHE A 298 -5.57 10.88 3.54
CA PHE A 298 -6.81 11.68 3.58
C PHE A 298 -6.49 13.15 3.88
N GLU A 299 -7.48 14.02 3.70
CA GLU A 299 -7.40 15.40 4.19
C GLU A 299 -7.30 15.43 5.72
N THR A 300 -6.29 16.11 6.26
CA THR A 300 -6.03 16.13 7.72
C THR A 300 -7.18 16.77 8.48
N GLU A 301 -7.78 17.83 7.94
CA GLU A 301 -8.92 18.51 8.57
C GLU A 301 -10.10 17.56 8.75
N LEU A 302 -10.38 16.70 7.76
CA LEU A 302 -11.46 15.73 7.83
C LEU A 302 -11.16 14.62 8.84
N LEU A 303 -9.90 14.16 8.90
CA LEU A 303 -9.46 13.21 9.92
C LEU A 303 -9.58 13.80 11.33
N ASP A 304 -9.20 15.06 11.53
CA ASP A 304 -9.28 15.77 12.81
C ASP A 304 -10.73 15.94 13.28
N GLN A 305 -11.64 16.29 12.36
CA GLN A 305 -13.09 16.33 12.65
C GLN A 305 -13.63 14.97 13.09
N CYS A 306 -13.06 13.87 12.60
CA CYS A 306 -13.36 12.52 13.01
C CYS A 306 -12.55 12.03 14.23
N GLY A 307 -11.55 12.78 14.70
CA GLY A 307 -10.70 12.39 15.83
C GLY A 307 -9.75 11.27 15.48
N ILE A 308 -9.36 11.17 14.21
CA ILE A 308 -8.45 10.16 13.70
C ILE A 308 -7.05 10.77 13.64
N ALA A 309 -6.13 10.19 14.38
CA ALA A 309 -4.73 10.59 14.32
C ALA A 309 -4.14 10.30 12.93
N SER A 310 -3.29 11.22 12.45
CA SER A 310 -2.61 11.10 11.17
C SER A 310 -1.17 11.61 11.24
N THR A 311 -0.34 11.12 10.32
CA THR A 311 1.00 11.63 10.05
C THR A 311 0.94 12.50 8.80
N PRO A 312 1.29 13.79 8.85
CA PRO A 312 1.25 14.66 7.68
C PRO A 312 2.05 14.10 6.49
N GLU A 313 1.53 14.24 5.27
CA GLU A 313 2.25 13.95 4.03
C GLU A 313 3.08 15.19 3.63
N PRO A 314 4.42 15.14 3.75
CA PRO A 314 5.27 16.29 3.47
C PRO A 314 5.09 16.84 2.05
N SER A 315 4.78 15.99 1.07
CA SER A 315 4.63 16.41 -0.32
C SER A 315 3.27 17.00 -0.67
N ARG A 316 2.27 16.90 0.21
CA ARG A 316 0.89 17.35 -0.05
C ARG A 316 0.31 18.01 1.22
N PRO A 317 0.56 19.31 1.41
CA PRO A 317 0.02 20.05 2.56
C PRO A 317 -1.49 19.88 2.70
N GLY A 318 -1.96 19.68 3.94
CA GLY A 318 -3.36 19.41 4.25
C GLY A 318 -3.79 17.95 4.09
N TYR A 319 -2.88 17.05 3.74
CA TYR A 319 -3.13 15.60 3.72
C TYR A 319 -2.24 14.85 4.72
N GLY A 320 -2.75 13.72 5.21
CA GLY A 320 -2.09 12.90 6.21
C GLY A 320 -2.41 11.42 6.07
N TRP A 321 -1.43 10.60 6.43
CA TRP A 321 -1.51 9.15 6.44
C TRP A 321 -2.05 8.63 7.77
N THR A 322 -2.93 7.64 7.70
CA THR A 322 -3.42 6.90 8.88
C THR A 322 -3.48 5.41 8.58
N GLY A 323 -3.55 4.58 9.62
CA GLY A 323 -3.64 3.12 9.51
C GLY A 323 -2.38 2.42 8.99
N LEU A 324 -1.23 3.11 8.98
CA LEU A 324 0.06 2.54 8.57
C LEU A 324 0.75 1.80 9.74
N LEU A 325 1.49 0.75 9.40
CA LEU A 325 2.39 0.07 10.31
C LEU A 325 3.73 0.83 10.37
N HIS A 326 4.08 1.34 11.55
CA HIS A 326 5.32 2.10 11.76
C HIS A 326 6.45 1.23 12.29
N PHE A 327 7.57 1.16 11.58
CA PHE A 327 8.79 0.49 12.05
C PHE A 327 9.60 1.43 12.95
N GLN A 328 9.99 0.99 14.15
CA GLN A 328 10.66 1.83 15.17
C GLN A 328 11.98 2.46 14.71
N ASP A 329 12.68 1.81 13.77
CA ASP A 329 13.97 2.29 13.24
C ASP A 329 13.82 3.22 12.02
N GLN A 330 12.59 3.51 11.56
CA GLN A 330 12.33 4.40 10.42
C GLN A 330 12.29 5.90 10.79
N HIS A 331 12.84 6.28 11.96
CA HIS A 331 13.14 7.68 12.23
C HIS A 331 14.18 8.16 11.19
N LYS A 332 13.71 8.84 10.13
CA LYS A 332 14.43 9.40 8.95
C LYS A 332 14.46 8.55 7.67
N ALA A 333 13.44 7.75 7.37
CA ALA A 333 13.25 7.28 6.00
C ALA A 333 12.24 8.19 5.27
N VAL A 334 12.74 9.30 4.71
CA VAL A 334 12.09 9.86 3.52
C VAL A 334 12.23 8.76 2.46
N MET A 335 11.09 8.22 2.06
CA MET A 335 10.97 7.10 1.13
C MET A 335 11.79 7.35 -0.15
N PRO A 336 12.58 6.39 -0.66
CA PRO A 336 12.95 6.42 -2.08
C PRO A 336 11.66 6.22 -2.89
N ARG A 337 11.12 7.31 -3.42
CA ARG A 337 9.93 7.27 -4.29
C ARG A 337 10.32 6.63 -5.62
N THR A 338 9.56 5.72 -6.19
CA THR A 338 9.82 5.35 -7.60
C THR A 338 9.23 6.46 -8.48
N LEU A 339 10.06 7.25 -9.17
CA LEU A 339 9.58 8.28 -10.11
C LEU A 339 8.97 7.61 -11.35
N LEU A 340 9.66 6.60 -11.89
CA LEU A 340 9.25 5.82 -13.05
C LEU A 340 9.72 4.37 -12.92
N GLU A 341 8.87 3.39 -13.26
CA GLU A 341 9.22 1.97 -13.40
C GLU A 341 8.27 1.26 -14.36
N GLY A 342 8.78 0.26 -15.09
CA GLY A 342 8.08 -0.40 -16.18
C GLY A 342 8.99 -1.38 -16.93
N GLY A 343 8.46 -2.03 -17.97
CA GLY A 343 9.23 -2.83 -18.92
C GLY A 343 9.40 -2.12 -20.26
N MET A 344 10.37 -2.51 -21.09
CA MET A 344 10.47 -1.98 -22.45
C MET A 344 9.54 -2.75 -23.39
N LEU A 345 8.56 -2.06 -23.97
CA LEU A 345 7.36 -2.69 -24.57
C LEU A 345 7.21 -2.51 -26.09
N GLY A 346 8.23 -2.08 -26.84
CA GLY A 346 8.15 -2.09 -28.30
C GLY A 346 9.26 -1.36 -29.03
N TYR A 347 9.33 -1.56 -30.36
CA TYR A 347 10.22 -0.81 -31.25
C TYR A 347 9.54 0.42 -31.86
N ALA A 348 10.34 1.45 -32.11
CA ALA A 348 10.00 2.44 -33.12
C ALA A 348 10.27 1.87 -34.53
N CYS A 349 9.24 1.86 -35.40
CA CYS A 349 9.36 1.70 -36.85
C CYS A 349 9.78 0.32 -37.42
N ARG A 350 9.51 -0.83 -36.78
CA ARG A 350 9.63 -2.18 -37.39
C ARG A 350 8.67 -3.23 -36.76
N ASP A 351 8.37 -4.29 -37.52
CA ASP A 351 7.54 -5.47 -37.13
C ASP A 351 8.31 -6.53 -36.30
N GLU A 352 9.43 -6.19 -35.67
CA GLU A 352 10.24 -7.15 -34.89
C GLU A 352 9.83 -7.13 -33.40
N GLU A 353 9.92 -8.26 -32.69
CA GLU A 353 9.69 -8.32 -31.24
C GLU A 353 10.94 -7.89 -30.47
N PHE A 354 10.82 -6.92 -29.57
CA PHE A 354 11.92 -6.48 -28.71
C PHE A 354 12.22 -7.55 -27.63
N PRO A 355 13.50 -7.77 -27.24
CA PRO A 355 13.82 -8.72 -26.18
C PRO A 355 13.02 -8.46 -24.90
N PHE A 356 12.23 -9.45 -24.48
CA PHE A 356 11.45 -9.36 -23.24
C PHE A 356 12.36 -9.42 -22.01
N GLY A 357 11.97 -8.72 -20.94
CA GLY A 357 12.65 -8.79 -19.64
C GLY A 357 13.63 -7.65 -19.36
N ILE A 358 13.65 -6.58 -20.17
CA ILE A 358 14.31 -5.32 -19.80
C ILE A 358 13.35 -4.47 -18.96
N ARG A 359 13.81 -4.05 -17.78
CA ARG A 359 13.11 -3.10 -16.91
C ARG A 359 13.98 -1.89 -16.62
N VAL A 360 13.36 -0.73 -16.54
CA VAL A 360 14.03 0.52 -16.15
C VAL A 360 13.36 1.09 -14.91
N ARG A 361 14.14 1.75 -14.06
CA ARG A 361 13.66 2.46 -12.88
C ARG A 361 14.36 3.81 -12.77
N VAL A 362 13.61 4.84 -12.42
CA VAL A 362 14.14 6.16 -12.00
C VAL A 362 13.58 6.47 -10.61
N GLU A 363 14.44 6.83 -9.65
CA GLU A 363 14.08 7.06 -8.24
C GLU A 363 14.90 8.21 -7.64
N PRO A 364 14.38 9.03 -6.70
CA PRO A 364 15.18 9.94 -5.91
C PRO A 364 15.82 9.19 -4.74
N LEU A 365 17.03 9.61 -4.40
CA LEU A 365 17.84 9.11 -3.29
C LEU A 365 17.67 9.96 -2.02
N MET A 366 17.08 11.14 -2.15
CA MET A 366 16.72 12.07 -1.08
C MET A 366 15.57 12.98 -1.53
N SER A 367 14.93 13.71 -0.62
CA SER A 367 13.92 14.71 -1.00
C SER A 367 14.52 15.86 -1.82
N LEU A 368 13.67 16.56 -2.57
CA LEU A 368 14.07 17.78 -3.29
C LEU A 368 14.59 18.87 -2.34
N GLU A 369 14.07 18.95 -1.10
CA GLU A 369 14.55 19.89 -0.09
C GLU A 369 15.95 19.52 0.42
N GLU A 370 16.17 18.25 0.75
CA GLU A 370 17.50 17.75 1.13
C GLU A 370 18.52 17.92 0.01
N ALA A 371 18.11 17.65 -1.23
CA ALA A 371 18.91 17.82 -2.43
C ALA A 371 19.36 19.28 -2.63
N ARG A 372 18.48 20.25 -2.37
CA ARG A 372 18.83 21.68 -2.38
C ARG A 372 19.83 22.05 -1.29
N CYS A 373 19.77 21.39 -0.14
CA CYS A 373 20.73 21.59 0.96
C CYS A 373 22.07 20.87 0.75
N ALA A 374 22.11 19.82 -0.08
CA ALA A 374 23.29 19.01 -0.36
C ALA A 374 23.47 18.78 -1.88
N PRO A 375 23.71 19.84 -2.67
CA PRO A 375 23.64 19.79 -4.13
C PRO A 375 24.68 18.88 -4.78
N ASP A 376 25.79 18.60 -4.10
CA ASP A 376 26.87 17.71 -4.55
C ASP A 376 26.54 16.22 -4.38
N LYS A 377 25.48 15.87 -3.63
CA LYS A 377 25.14 14.48 -3.33
C LYS A 377 24.27 13.86 -4.41
N PRO A 378 24.36 12.53 -4.61
CA PRO A 378 23.45 11.78 -5.48
C PRO A 378 21.99 12.05 -5.12
N PHE A 379 21.23 12.60 -6.06
CA PHE A 379 19.82 12.96 -5.92
C PHE A 379 18.93 12.02 -6.71
N ILE A 380 19.20 11.74 -7.98
CA ILE A 380 18.40 10.84 -8.83
C ILE A 380 19.24 9.62 -9.20
N ARG A 381 18.63 8.42 -9.16
CA ARG A 381 19.20 7.19 -9.71
C ARG A 381 18.35 6.67 -10.85
N TRP A 382 19.01 6.32 -11.95
CA TRP A 382 18.44 5.55 -13.04
C TRP A 382 19.08 4.16 -13.09
N THR A 383 18.26 3.11 -13.14
CA THR A 383 18.68 1.71 -13.17
C THR A 383 18.01 0.97 -14.32
N THR A 384 18.77 0.18 -15.05
CA THR A 384 18.32 -0.76 -16.08
C THR A 384 18.66 -2.19 -15.66
N CYS A 385 17.68 -3.08 -15.74
CA CYS A 385 17.82 -4.51 -15.46
C CYS A 385 17.50 -5.30 -16.72
N ASP A 386 18.37 -6.24 -17.09
CA ASP A 386 18.13 -7.22 -18.15
C ASP A 386 18.00 -8.61 -17.54
N GLU A 387 16.77 -9.10 -17.40
CA GLU A 387 16.51 -10.43 -16.83
C GLU A 387 17.00 -11.57 -17.73
N SER A 388 17.16 -11.30 -19.03
CA SER A 388 17.63 -12.30 -20.01
C SER A 388 19.15 -12.43 -20.03
N GLY A 389 19.86 -11.38 -19.61
CA GLY A 389 21.32 -11.22 -19.73
C GLY A 389 21.83 -11.22 -21.18
N LYS A 390 20.95 -11.05 -22.16
CA LYS A 390 21.23 -11.17 -23.60
C LYS A 390 20.72 -9.98 -24.40
N ALA A 391 20.08 -9.01 -23.76
CA ALA A 391 19.43 -7.92 -24.46
C ALA A 391 20.42 -6.86 -24.99
N PHE A 392 21.66 -6.85 -24.49
CA PHE A 392 22.69 -5.88 -24.89
C PHE A 392 23.92 -6.57 -25.54
N PRO A 393 23.80 -7.07 -26.78
CA PRO A 393 24.84 -7.90 -27.40
C PRO A 393 26.02 -7.12 -28.02
N LEU A 394 25.83 -5.87 -28.46
CA LEU A 394 26.89 -5.07 -29.09
C LEU A 394 27.68 -4.31 -28.01
N ARG A 395 28.99 -4.45 -28.03
CA ARG A 395 29.89 -3.86 -27.03
C ARG A 395 30.92 -2.93 -27.69
N PRO A 396 31.29 -1.82 -27.03
CA PRO A 396 32.36 -0.95 -27.50
C PRO A 396 33.72 -1.64 -27.37
N ASP A 397 34.66 -1.30 -28.24
CA ASP A 397 36.07 -1.71 -28.13
C ASP A 397 36.82 -0.80 -27.14
N ALA A 398 36.48 -0.94 -25.86
CA ALA A 398 37.05 -0.16 -24.76
C ALA A 398 37.07 -0.96 -23.45
N PRO A 399 37.88 -0.57 -22.46
CA PRO A 399 37.82 -1.15 -21.11
C PRO A 399 36.47 -0.86 -20.44
N ALA A 400 35.96 -1.84 -19.68
CA ALA A 400 34.76 -1.68 -18.86
C ALA A 400 34.82 -0.42 -18.00
N GLY A 401 33.70 0.33 -17.94
CA GLY A 401 33.64 1.61 -17.21
C GLY A 401 34.17 2.83 -17.97
N ALA A 402 34.74 2.66 -19.18
CA ALA A 402 35.30 3.78 -19.93
C ALA A 402 34.23 4.78 -20.39
N PHE A 403 34.62 6.06 -20.46
CA PHE A 403 33.86 7.08 -21.18
C PHE A 403 34.11 6.92 -22.69
N VAL A 404 33.06 6.68 -23.47
CA VAL A 404 33.19 6.25 -24.88
C VAL A 404 32.39 7.18 -25.78
N ASP A 405 33.06 7.81 -26.75
CA ASP A 405 32.39 8.56 -27.82
C ASP A 405 31.67 7.60 -28.78
N ARG A 406 30.53 8.06 -29.33
CA ARG A 406 29.64 7.28 -30.21
C ARG A 406 29.16 5.96 -29.59
N LEU A 407 28.90 5.97 -28.28
CA LEU A 407 28.43 4.78 -27.57
C LEU A 407 27.08 4.25 -28.10
N TRP A 408 26.27 5.10 -28.74
CA TRP A 408 25.06 4.75 -29.49
C TRP A 408 25.27 3.74 -30.64
N GLU A 409 26.51 3.51 -31.09
CA GLU A 409 26.87 2.44 -32.03
C GLU A 409 26.83 1.05 -31.35
N SER A 410 26.84 0.99 -30.02
CA SER A 410 26.74 -0.23 -29.19
C SER A 410 25.32 -0.47 -28.67
N SER A 411 25.13 -1.54 -27.91
CA SER A 411 23.88 -1.78 -27.18
C SER A 411 23.90 -1.05 -25.84
N VAL A 412 23.01 -0.07 -25.66
CA VAL A 412 22.98 0.84 -24.52
C VAL A 412 21.57 1.04 -23.99
N SER A 413 21.48 1.30 -22.69
CA SER A 413 20.31 1.98 -22.13
C SER A 413 20.55 3.48 -22.23
N GLU A 414 19.49 4.26 -22.50
CA GLU A 414 19.53 5.71 -22.68
C GLU A 414 18.53 6.39 -21.73
N LEU A 415 18.95 7.51 -21.14
CA LEU A 415 18.13 8.39 -20.31
C LEU A 415 18.25 9.83 -20.82
N PHE A 416 17.10 10.47 -21.01
CA PHE A 416 16.99 11.86 -21.38
C PHE A 416 16.34 12.64 -20.24
N ILE A 417 16.92 13.76 -19.84
CA ILE A 417 16.39 14.65 -18.82
C ILE A 417 16.31 16.07 -19.40
N GLY A 418 15.13 16.67 -19.40
CA GLY A 418 14.90 17.99 -19.99
C GLY A 418 14.15 18.97 -19.09
N GLY A 419 14.10 20.23 -19.52
CA GLY A 419 13.40 21.32 -18.83
C GLY A 419 12.05 21.70 -19.46
N GLY A 420 11.48 20.84 -20.30
CA GLY A 420 10.20 21.07 -20.99
C GLY A 420 10.32 21.69 -22.38
N GLU A 421 9.23 22.28 -22.88
CA GLU A 421 9.13 22.75 -24.27
C GLU A 421 10.09 23.91 -24.56
N GLY A 422 10.90 23.77 -25.62
CA GLY A 422 11.88 24.78 -26.03
C GLY A 422 13.16 24.85 -25.17
N ALA A 423 13.26 24.05 -24.11
CA ALA A 423 14.45 23.96 -23.26
C ALA A 423 15.50 22.98 -23.83
N GLY A 424 16.73 23.10 -23.34
CA GLY A 424 17.78 22.10 -23.53
C GLY A 424 17.49 20.78 -22.80
N TYR A 425 18.37 19.80 -22.99
CA TYR A 425 18.30 18.51 -22.30
C TYR A 425 19.67 17.86 -22.12
N LEU A 426 19.73 16.91 -21.20
CA LEU A 426 20.83 16.00 -21.00
C LEU A 426 20.49 14.64 -21.58
N GLU A 427 21.48 14.00 -22.18
CA GLU A 427 21.39 12.66 -22.74
C GLU A 427 22.51 11.81 -22.12
N PHE A 428 22.13 10.66 -21.58
CA PHE A 428 23.02 9.72 -20.93
C PHE A 428 22.86 8.35 -21.56
N GLU A 429 23.97 7.69 -21.82
CA GLU A 429 23.96 6.31 -22.30
C GLU A 429 24.86 5.46 -21.40
N VAL A 430 24.45 4.22 -21.16
CA VAL A 430 25.20 3.28 -20.33
C VAL A 430 25.05 1.84 -20.81
N THR A 431 26.13 1.09 -20.76
CA THR A 431 26.17 -0.35 -21.07
C THR A 431 26.13 -1.21 -19.80
N PRO A 432 25.79 -2.50 -19.89
CA PRO A 432 25.89 -3.43 -18.76
C PRO A 432 27.30 -3.54 -18.16
N GLU A 433 28.34 -3.29 -18.95
CA GLU A 433 29.73 -3.28 -18.49
C GLU A 433 30.18 -1.90 -17.96
N GLY A 434 29.25 -0.94 -17.85
CA GLY A 434 29.49 0.38 -17.25
C GLY A 434 30.18 1.39 -18.17
N HIS A 435 30.41 1.08 -19.46
CA HIS A 435 30.77 2.12 -20.43
C HIS A 435 29.65 3.15 -20.49
N TRP A 436 30.00 4.42 -20.60
CA TRP A 436 29.03 5.50 -20.49
C TRP A 436 29.42 6.72 -21.33
N ILE A 437 28.42 7.54 -21.64
CA ILE A 437 28.57 8.88 -22.17
C ILE A 437 27.49 9.78 -21.57
N ALA A 438 27.80 11.07 -21.50
CA ALA A 438 26.86 12.11 -21.13
C ALA A 438 27.05 13.30 -22.08
N LEU A 439 25.93 13.83 -22.56
CA LEU A 439 25.85 14.91 -23.54
C LEU A 439 24.90 15.99 -23.02
N ARG A 440 25.23 17.24 -23.32
CA ARG A 440 24.38 18.41 -23.06
C ARG A 440 23.93 19.00 -24.38
N PHE A 441 22.67 19.39 -24.46
CA PHE A 441 22.13 20.16 -25.57
C PHE A 441 21.45 21.40 -25.01
N ASP A 442 21.89 22.58 -25.43
CA ASP A 442 21.33 23.86 -24.94
C ASP A 442 19.96 24.20 -25.56
N ALA A 443 19.55 23.48 -26.61
CA ALA A 443 18.27 23.62 -27.28
C ALA A 443 17.84 22.28 -27.93
N PRO A 444 16.55 22.12 -28.29
CA PRO A 444 16.10 20.95 -29.05
C PRO A 444 16.92 20.76 -30.33
N ARG A 445 17.40 19.53 -30.56
CA ARG A 445 18.37 19.26 -31.63
C ARG A 445 17.74 19.46 -33.01
N GLN A 446 18.24 20.42 -33.78
CA GLN A 446 17.97 20.53 -35.21
C GLN A 446 19.01 19.69 -35.96
N ARG A 447 18.60 18.78 -36.84
CA ARG A 447 19.45 17.73 -37.46
C ARG A 447 20.59 18.20 -38.40
N SER A 448 21.13 19.41 -38.20
CA SER A 448 22.22 19.96 -39.01
C SER A 448 22.94 21.12 -38.32
N ALA A 449 23.64 20.89 -37.19
CA ALA A 449 24.67 21.81 -36.67
C ALA A 449 25.49 21.17 -35.53
N GLY A 450 26.82 21.39 -35.56
CA GLY A 450 27.80 21.36 -34.46
C GLY A 450 27.82 20.16 -33.50
N HIS A 451 28.83 19.28 -33.62
CA HIS A 451 29.15 18.33 -32.55
C HIS A 451 30.04 19.06 -31.53
N GLU A 452 29.57 19.23 -30.29
CA GLU A 452 30.47 19.42 -29.16
C GLU A 452 31.30 18.14 -28.96
N MET A 453 32.58 18.28 -28.62
CA MET A 453 33.40 17.12 -28.27
C MET A 453 32.96 16.58 -26.91
N PRO A 454 32.55 15.30 -26.80
CA PRO A 454 32.20 14.70 -25.52
C PRO A 454 33.37 14.79 -24.53
N SER A 455 33.09 15.19 -23.29
CA SER A 455 34.13 15.38 -22.27
C SER A 455 33.71 14.79 -20.92
N ALA A 456 34.40 13.73 -20.49
CA ALA A 456 34.21 13.13 -19.17
C ALA A 456 34.42 14.14 -18.01
N VAL A 457 35.28 15.14 -18.23
CA VAL A 457 35.65 16.13 -17.20
C VAL A 457 34.45 16.97 -16.77
N LEU A 458 33.49 17.23 -17.67
CA LEU A 458 32.30 18.02 -17.38
C LEU A 458 31.35 17.32 -16.39
N TRP A 459 31.45 16.00 -16.28
CA TRP A 459 30.50 15.16 -15.53
C TRP A 459 31.08 14.62 -14.22
N LEU A 460 32.37 14.90 -13.97
CA LEU A 460 33.12 14.30 -12.87
C LEU A 460 32.50 14.69 -11.52
N GLY A 461 32.09 13.68 -10.75
CA GLY A 461 31.44 13.85 -9.45
C GLY A 461 29.94 14.22 -9.53
N LYS A 462 29.38 14.36 -10.74
CA LYS A 462 27.98 14.79 -10.96
C LYS A 462 27.11 13.71 -11.61
N ALA A 463 27.67 12.94 -12.54
CA ALA A 463 27.04 11.76 -13.12
C ALA A 463 27.95 10.55 -12.89
N LEU A 464 27.46 9.56 -12.15
CA LEU A 464 28.24 8.42 -11.69
C LEU A 464 27.66 7.11 -12.25
N PRO A 465 28.31 6.48 -13.24
CA PRO A 465 27.85 5.20 -13.76
C PRO A 465 28.10 4.07 -12.76
N PHE A 466 27.22 3.07 -12.78
CA PHE A 466 27.38 1.83 -12.02
C PHE A 466 26.94 0.62 -12.84
N ALA A 467 27.51 -0.54 -12.52
CA ALA A 467 27.14 -1.83 -13.10
C ALA A 467 27.34 -2.94 -12.06
N GLY A 468 26.35 -3.83 -11.92
CA GLY A 468 26.43 -4.93 -10.96
C GLY A 468 25.29 -5.93 -11.08
N ALA A 469 25.21 -6.84 -10.10
CA ALA A 469 24.22 -7.92 -10.09
C ALA A 469 22.76 -7.45 -10.02
N GLN A 470 22.53 -6.21 -9.57
CA GLN A 470 21.20 -5.62 -9.44
C GLN A 470 20.80 -4.76 -10.66
N GLY A 471 21.64 -4.68 -11.69
CA GLY A 471 21.44 -3.85 -12.86
C GLY A 471 22.60 -2.89 -13.11
N PHE A 472 22.43 -2.00 -14.08
CA PHE A 472 23.41 -1.00 -14.49
C PHE A 472 22.71 0.33 -14.77
N GLY A 473 23.41 1.45 -14.64
CA GLY A 473 22.76 2.75 -14.64
C GLY A 473 23.67 3.90 -14.27
N MET A 474 23.06 5.02 -13.87
CA MET A 474 23.78 6.20 -13.40
C MET A 474 23.09 6.86 -12.21
N GLU A 475 23.87 7.51 -11.35
CA GLU A 475 23.41 8.43 -10.31
C GLU A 475 23.77 9.87 -10.67
N PHE A 476 22.87 10.80 -10.36
CA PHE A 476 22.97 12.21 -10.73
C PHE A 476 22.85 13.10 -9.50
N SER A 477 23.75 14.07 -9.36
CA SER A 477 23.65 15.07 -8.29
C SER A 477 22.55 16.10 -8.56
N TYR A 478 22.08 16.79 -7.52
CA TYR A 478 21.12 17.88 -7.71
C TYR A 478 21.73 19.07 -8.46
N GLU A 479 23.01 19.39 -8.20
CA GLU A 479 23.74 20.44 -8.93
C GLU A 479 23.72 20.21 -10.45
N LEU A 480 23.74 18.96 -10.90
CA LEU A 480 23.65 18.62 -12.32
C LEU A 480 22.24 18.87 -12.89
N LEU A 481 21.21 18.59 -12.09
CA LEU A 481 19.83 18.56 -12.55
C LEU A 481 19.08 19.87 -12.27
N GLU A 482 19.63 20.77 -11.45
CA GLU A 482 18.97 21.97 -10.93
C GLU A 482 18.31 22.80 -12.04
N GLU A 483 19.00 23.03 -13.16
CA GLU A 483 18.49 23.83 -14.27
C GLU A 483 17.34 23.16 -15.03
N PHE A 484 17.18 21.84 -14.89
CA PHE A 484 16.12 21.04 -15.51
C PHE A 484 14.94 20.79 -14.55
N VAL A 485 15.07 21.16 -13.27
CA VAL A 485 13.97 21.05 -12.29
C VAL A 485 12.98 22.19 -12.51
N CYS A 486 11.84 21.87 -13.13
CA CYS A 486 10.75 22.81 -13.37
C CYS A 486 9.78 22.81 -12.19
N GLY A 487 9.98 23.73 -11.24
CA GLY A 487 9.21 23.77 -10.00
C GLY A 487 9.56 22.59 -9.10
N ASN A 488 8.69 21.57 -9.10
CA ASN A 488 8.90 20.31 -8.38
C ASN A 488 8.85 19.09 -9.33
N ALA A 489 9.19 19.27 -10.60
CA ALA A 489 9.11 18.21 -11.60
C ALA A 489 10.38 18.11 -12.47
N LEU A 490 10.58 16.93 -13.06
CA LEU A 490 11.55 16.69 -14.13
C LEU A 490 10.83 16.16 -15.36
N HIS A 491 11.35 16.46 -16.54
CA HIS A 491 10.92 15.82 -17.78
C HIS A 491 11.91 14.70 -18.11
N VAL A 492 11.44 13.45 -18.18
CA VAL A 492 12.29 12.27 -18.33
C VAL A 492 11.79 11.36 -19.44
N GLN A 493 12.71 10.81 -20.23
CA GLN A 493 12.42 9.76 -21.20
C GLN A 493 13.52 8.70 -21.15
N CYS A 494 13.16 7.43 -21.35
CA CYS A 494 14.14 6.34 -21.44
C CYS A 494 13.97 5.57 -22.75
N ALA A 495 15.08 5.01 -23.22
CA ALA A 495 15.12 4.09 -24.35
C ALA A 495 16.22 3.03 -24.15
N THR A 496 16.22 1.99 -24.96
CA THR A 496 17.39 1.13 -25.15
C THR A 496 17.69 1.08 -26.64
N SER A 497 18.93 1.37 -27.01
CA SER A 497 19.43 1.18 -28.36
C SER A 497 20.14 -0.16 -28.46
N LEU A 498 19.87 -0.92 -29.52
CA LEU A 498 20.61 -2.14 -29.89
C LEU A 498 21.69 -1.85 -30.95
N GLY A 499 22.12 -0.59 -31.06
CA GLY A 499 22.99 -0.11 -32.13
C GLY A 499 22.26 0.15 -33.45
N GLU A 500 22.89 0.95 -34.31
CA GLU A 500 22.38 1.34 -35.64
C GLU A 500 21.01 2.07 -35.61
N GLY A 501 20.68 2.73 -34.49
CA GLY A 501 19.42 3.48 -34.34
C GLY A 501 18.18 2.59 -34.16
N ARG A 502 18.35 1.36 -33.65
CA ARG A 502 17.26 0.45 -33.29
C ARG A 502 16.89 0.63 -31.82
N TYR A 503 15.72 1.21 -31.55
CA TYR A 503 15.29 1.56 -30.19
C TYR A 503 14.16 0.68 -29.67
N GLY A 504 14.32 0.16 -28.45
CA GLY A 504 13.25 -0.30 -27.58
C GLY A 504 12.77 0.84 -26.67
N LEU A 505 11.46 1.03 -26.58
CA LEU A 505 10.84 2.12 -25.81
C LEU A 505 10.27 1.64 -24.48
N PHE A 506 10.25 2.56 -23.53
CA PHE A 506 9.56 2.44 -22.26
C PHE A 506 8.07 2.89 -22.40
N PRO A 507 7.11 2.47 -21.54
CA PRO A 507 5.66 2.52 -21.83
C PRO A 507 5.03 3.93 -21.92
N TRP A 508 5.81 4.99 -21.78
CA TRP A 508 5.35 6.38 -21.63
C TRP A 508 5.50 7.21 -22.91
N TRP A 509 5.99 6.62 -24.00
CA TRP A 509 5.96 7.28 -25.31
C TRP A 509 4.55 7.17 -25.89
N CYS A 510 3.77 8.25 -25.78
CA CYS A 510 2.34 8.25 -26.11
C CYS A 510 1.99 8.80 -27.50
N ASP A 511 2.98 9.12 -28.34
CA ASP A 511 2.76 9.65 -29.70
C ASP A 511 2.74 8.51 -30.73
N GLU A 512 1.79 8.55 -31.67
CA GLU A 512 1.63 7.60 -32.78
C GLU A 512 2.76 7.71 -33.82
N GLY A 513 3.57 8.77 -33.76
CA GLY A 513 4.73 9.00 -34.64
C GLY A 513 6.04 8.32 -34.22
N LYS A 514 7.05 8.38 -35.12
CA LYS A 514 8.43 7.96 -34.80
C LYS A 514 8.94 8.76 -33.59
N PRO A 515 9.51 8.12 -32.56
CA PRO A 515 10.04 8.84 -31.42
C PRO A 515 11.10 9.85 -31.82
N ASP A 516 10.99 11.03 -31.23
CA ASP A 516 12.00 12.08 -31.32
C ASP A 516 12.47 12.42 -29.91
N PHE A 517 13.53 11.74 -29.47
CA PHE A 517 14.15 11.91 -28.15
C PHE A 517 14.87 13.25 -28.00
N HIS A 518 14.87 14.08 -29.03
CA HIS A 518 15.47 15.40 -29.00
C HIS A 518 14.43 16.52 -28.84
N GLN A 519 13.20 16.16 -28.45
CA GLN A 519 12.10 17.07 -28.14
C GLN A 519 11.72 16.97 -26.66
N PRO A 520 12.35 17.74 -25.75
CA PRO A 520 12.11 17.62 -24.31
C PRO A 520 10.67 17.92 -23.88
N GLY A 521 9.93 18.69 -24.68
CA GLY A 521 8.50 18.92 -24.49
C GLY A 521 7.63 17.66 -24.64
N ARG A 522 8.17 16.56 -25.17
CA ARG A 522 7.49 15.27 -25.33
C ARG A 522 7.84 14.24 -24.27
N PHE A 523 8.80 14.55 -23.39
CA PHE A 523 9.21 13.65 -22.32
C PHE A 523 8.13 13.54 -21.24
N CYS A 524 8.16 12.45 -20.47
CA CYS A 524 7.23 12.23 -19.37
C CYS A 524 7.54 13.19 -18.21
N VAL A 525 6.52 13.86 -17.67
CA VAL A 525 6.68 14.76 -16.51
C VAL A 525 6.55 13.96 -15.22
N VAL A 526 7.60 13.96 -14.40
CA VAL A 526 7.65 13.24 -13.12
C VAL A 526 7.70 14.23 -11.96
N SER A 527 6.90 13.98 -10.92
CA SER A 527 6.90 14.77 -9.70
C SER A 527 8.06 14.37 -8.78
N LEU A 528 8.88 15.33 -8.38
CA LEU A 528 10.00 15.18 -7.43
C LEU A 528 9.60 15.37 -5.97
N VAL A 529 8.37 15.84 -5.72
CA VAL A 529 7.82 16.00 -4.37
C VAL A 529 7.15 14.73 -3.88
#